data_AF-A0A1J5PMN8-F1
#
_entry.id   AF-A0A1J5PMN8-F1
#
_cell.length_a   1.000
_cell.length_b   1.000
_cell.length_c   1.000
_cell.angle_alpha   90.00
_cell.angle_beta   90.00
_cell.angle_gamma   90.00
#
_symmetry.space_group_name_H-M   'P 1'
#
loop_
_entity.id
_entity.type
_entity.pdbx_description
1 polymer ?
#
loop_
_entity_poly.entity_id
_entity_poly.type
_entity_poly.pdbx_seq_one_letter_code
_entity_poly.pdbx_strand_id
1 'polypeptide(L)'
;MRVTLLLQGRVDYRAAAWAARALYRELIAAGVRIYEYQRAYLHGKVAVVDETWATVGSSNIDPLSLLVNREANLLVRDPHFAHALAEHVRGELVHALPINHANLDKRVAWWIRPLVALAARLFIAIAGGARNY
;
A
#
# COMPACT_ATOMS: atom_id res chain seq x y z
N MET A 1 12.00 -6.60 -11.47
CA MET A 1 11.74 -6.52 -10.01
C MET A 1 10.35 -7.06 -9.72
N ARG A 2 10.15 -7.73 -8.58
CA ARG A 2 8.85 -8.26 -8.13
C ARG A 2 8.43 -7.49 -6.89
N VAL A 3 7.27 -6.84 -6.93
CA VAL A 3 6.72 -6.07 -5.80
C VAL A 3 5.40 -6.70 -5.39
N THR A 4 5.27 -6.97 -4.10
CA THR A 4 4.03 -7.47 -3.48
C THR A 4 3.62 -6.50 -2.39
N LEU A 5 2.36 -6.07 -2.41
CA LEU A 5 1.76 -5.20 -1.42
C LEU A 5 0.67 -5.96 -0.67
N LEU A 6 0.75 -5.93 0.66
CA LEU A 6 -0.30 -6.39 1.56
C LEU A 6 -0.92 -5.16 2.23
N LEU A 7 -2.21 -4.94 2.00
CA LEU A 7 -2.91 -3.73 2.40
C LEU A 7 -4.13 -4.07 3.25
N GLN A 8 -4.57 -3.12 4.06
CA GLN A 8 -5.76 -3.29 4.89
C GLN A 8 -7.03 -3.33 4.02
N GLY A 9 -7.80 -4.41 4.10
CA GLY A 9 -9.05 -4.57 3.35
C GLY A 9 -10.27 -3.91 3.99
N ARG A 10 -10.27 -3.69 5.31
CA ARG A 10 -11.32 -2.94 6.01
C ARG A 10 -10.98 -1.45 5.99
N VAL A 11 -11.77 -0.67 5.26
CA VAL A 11 -11.58 0.78 5.16
C VAL A 11 -12.66 1.51 5.96
N ASP A 12 -12.25 2.33 6.93
CA ASP A 12 -13.16 3.15 7.73
C ASP A 12 -13.78 4.30 6.92
N TYR A 13 -13.07 4.79 5.89
CA TYR A 13 -13.49 5.91 5.05
C TYR A 13 -13.64 5.52 3.58
N ARG A 14 -14.89 5.55 3.07
CA ARG A 14 -15.22 5.17 1.68
C ARG A 14 -14.47 6.00 0.62
N ALA A 15 -14.20 7.28 0.90
CA ALA A 15 -13.45 8.15 0.00
C ALA A 15 -11.97 7.72 -0.14
N ALA A 16 -11.32 7.37 0.98
CA ALA A 16 -9.96 6.83 0.96
C ALA A 16 -9.89 5.49 0.23
N ALA A 17 -10.91 4.63 0.40
CA ALA A 17 -11.01 3.38 -0.34
C ALA A 17 -11.06 3.60 -1.86
N TRP A 18 -11.74 4.64 -2.32
CA TRP A 18 -11.82 4.97 -3.74
C TRP A 18 -10.48 5.48 -4.29
N ALA A 19 -9.82 6.40 -3.59
CA ALA A 19 -8.51 6.90 -3.97
C ALA A 19 -7.46 5.76 -4.03
N ALA A 20 -7.40 4.92 -3.00
CA ALA A 20 -6.53 3.75 -2.97
C ALA A 20 -6.77 2.81 -4.17
N ARG A 21 -8.02 2.59 -4.56
CA ARG A 21 -8.36 1.73 -5.71
C ARG A 21 -7.98 2.33 -7.06
N ALA A 22 -8.02 3.65 -7.22
CA ALA A 22 -7.48 4.28 -8.42
C ALA A 22 -5.98 3.98 -8.55
N LEU A 23 -5.24 4.07 -7.44
CA LEU A 23 -3.82 3.72 -7.40
C LEU A 23 -3.58 2.22 -7.64
N TYR A 24 -4.43 1.32 -7.11
CA TYR A 24 -4.30 -0.12 -7.34
C TYR A 24 -4.32 -0.47 -8.83
N ARG A 25 -5.16 0.21 -9.61
CA ARG A 25 -5.24 -0.02 -11.06
C ARG A 25 -3.90 0.26 -11.74
N GLU A 26 -3.25 1.37 -11.40
CA GLU A 26 -1.96 1.76 -11.97
C GLU A 26 -0.84 0.82 -11.48
N LEU A 27 -0.85 0.46 -10.19
CA LEU A 27 0.12 -0.48 -9.62
C LEU A 27 0.02 -1.89 -10.21
N ILE A 28 -1.19 -2.43 -10.35
CA ILE A 28 -1.40 -3.75 -10.98
C ILE A 28 -0.97 -3.71 -12.44
N ALA A 29 -1.27 -2.63 -13.17
CA ALA A 29 -0.81 -2.46 -14.55
C ALA A 29 0.73 -2.38 -14.66
N ALA A 30 1.41 -1.86 -13.63
CA ALA A 30 2.87 -1.86 -13.51
C ALA A 30 3.46 -3.22 -13.04
N GLY A 31 2.63 -4.25 -12.85
CA GLY A 31 3.06 -5.59 -12.45
C GLY A 31 3.18 -5.82 -10.95
N VAL A 32 2.67 -4.90 -10.12
CA VAL A 32 2.62 -5.04 -8.65
C VAL A 32 1.48 -5.98 -8.26
N ARG A 33 1.76 -6.94 -7.37
CA ARG A 33 0.74 -7.84 -6.83
C ARG A 33 0.16 -7.25 -5.55
N ILE A 34 -1.16 -7.11 -5.48
CA ILE A 34 -1.85 -6.50 -4.34
C ILE A 34 -2.73 -7.53 -3.66
N TYR A 35 -2.66 -7.57 -2.33
CA TYR A 35 -3.47 -8.42 -1.46
C TYR A 35 -4.13 -7.59 -0.37
N GLU A 36 -5.40 -7.84 -0.07
CA GLU A 36 -6.15 -7.18 1.01
C GLU A 36 -6.31 -8.12 2.22
N TYR A 37 -5.77 -7.71 3.37
CA TYR A 37 -5.93 -8.42 4.63
C TYR A 37 -7.31 -8.15 5.24
N GLN A 38 -8.04 -9.20 5.63
CA GLN A 38 -9.45 -9.12 6.05
C GLN A 38 -9.70 -9.53 7.51
N ARG A 39 -8.76 -10.22 8.16
CA ARG A 39 -8.99 -10.86 9.48
C ARG A 39 -8.93 -9.90 10.66
N ALA A 40 -8.05 -8.90 10.61
CA ALA A 40 -7.88 -7.90 11.67
C ALA A 40 -7.40 -6.56 11.10
N TYR A 41 -7.26 -5.54 11.95
CA TYR A 41 -6.60 -4.31 11.56
C TYR A 41 -5.09 -4.53 11.41
N LEU A 42 -4.59 -4.41 10.18
CA LEU A 42 -3.17 -4.44 9.85
C LEU A 42 -2.58 -3.05 10.15
N HIS A 43 -2.01 -2.89 11.34
CA HIS A 43 -1.31 -1.66 11.74
C HIS A 43 0.20 -1.68 11.44
N GLY A 44 0.73 -2.85 11.06
CA GLY A 44 2.15 -3.00 10.74
C GLY A 44 2.50 -2.31 9.43
N LYS A 45 3.38 -1.31 9.49
CA LYS A 45 4.02 -0.74 8.28
C LYS A 45 5.41 -1.30 8.18
N VAL A 46 5.50 -2.32 7.36
CA VAL A 46 6.74 -3.07 7.17
C VAL A 46 7.04 -3.19 5.69
N ALA A 47 8.31 -3.11 5.34
CA ALA A 47 8.81 -3.38 3.99
C ALA A 47 10.04 -4.26 4.11
N VAL A 48 10.16 -5.26 3.24
CA VAL A 48 11.35 -6.10 3.13
C VAL A 48 11.86 -6.01 1.70
N VAL A 49 13.15 -5.80 1.54
CA VAL A 49 13.80 -5.69 0.23
C VAL A 49 14.90 -6.74 0.12
N ASP A 50 14.78 -7.58 -0.91
CA ASP A 50 15.71 -8.65 -1.27
C ASP A 50 16.10 -9.58 -0.11
N GLU A 51 15.31 -9.61 0.97
CA GLU A 51 15.62 -10.32 2.23
C GLU A 51 16.97 -9.91 2.85
N THR A 52 17.50 -8.75 2.45
CA THR A 52 18.78 -8.22 2.96
C THR A 52 18.58 -7.13 4.00
N TRP A 53 17.48 -6.39 3.89
CA TRP A 53 17.10 -5.38 4.87
C TRP A 53 15.59 -5.20 4.92
N ALA A 54 15.13 -4.66 6.03
CA ALA A 54 13.73 -4.37 6.27
C ALA A 54 13.54 -3.00 6.93
N THR A 55 12.34 -2.44 6.77
CA THR A 55 11.90 -1.27 7.53
C THR A 55 10.71 -1.67 8.38
N VAL A 56 10.69 -1.23 9.63
CA VAL A 56 9.52 -1.33 10.50
C VAL A 56 9.27 0.05 11.09
N GLY A 57 8.04 0.52 11.03
CA GLY A 57 7.72 1.80 11.64
C GLY A 57 6.24 2.09 11.75
N SER A 58 5.95 3.29 12.21
CA SER A 58 4.59 3.83 12.31
C SER A 58 4.19 4.66 11.08
N SER A 59 5.05 4.77 10.07
CA SER A 59 4.78 5.59 8.87
C SER A 59 3.75 4.96 7.96
N ASN A 60 2.61 5.62 7.76
CA ASN A 60 1.73 5.28 6.64
C ASN A 60 2.46 5.63 5.34
N ILE A 61 2.35 4.80 4.29
CA ILE A 61 2.74 5.20 2.92
C ILE A 61 1.65 6.14 2.40
N ASP A 62 1.54 7.31 3.04
CA ASP A 62 0.65 8.38 2.68
C ASP A 62 1.48 9.67 2.66
N PRO A 63 1.51 10.41 1.55
CA PRO A 63 2.35 11.60 1.43
C PRO A 63 1.99 12.71 2.42
N LEU A 64 0.82 12.67 3.06
CA LEU A 64 0.47 13.56 4.17
C LEU A 64 1.21 13.24 5.49
N SER A 65 1.58 11.97 5.72
CA SER A 65 2.32 11.54 6.92
C SER A 65 3.77 11.99 6.88
N LEU A 66 4.40 11.95 5.71
CA LEU A 66 5.78 12.40 5.48
C LEU A 66 5.97 13.92 5.64
N LEU A 67 4.90 14.72 5.51
CA LEU A 67 4.97 16.19 5.55
C LEU A 67 4.75 16.79 6.94
N VAL A 68 4.06 16.09 7.86
CA VAL A 68 3.60 16.68 9.14
C VAL A 68 3.98 15.83 10.36
N ASN A 69 4.24 14.54 10.20
CA ASN A 69 4.30 13.64 11.34
C ASN A 69 5.75 13.29 11.69
N ARG A 70 6.13 13.45 12.97
CA ARG A 70 7.43 13.03 13.54
C ARG A 70 7.51 11.50 13.54
N GLU A 71 7.72 10.91 12.37
CA GLU A 71 7.72 9.47 12.17
C GLU A 71 9.12 8.88 12.29
N ALA A 72 9.27 7.90 13.17
CA ALA A 72 10.47 7.10 13.31
C ALA A 72 10.27 5.79 12.55
N ASN A 73 11.04 5.58 11.47
CA ASN A 73 11.19 4.28 10.83
C ASN A 73 12.52 3.68 11.27
N LEU A 74 12.49 2.44 11.74
CA LEU A 74 13.69 1.68 12.01
C LEU A 74 14.10 0.94 10.74
N LEU A 75 15.31 1.21 10.26
CA LEU A 75 15.95 0.44 9.20
C LEU A 75 16.75 -0.69 9.86
N VAL A 76 16.36 -1.93 9.59
CA VAL A 76 17.06 -3.10 10.10
C VAL A 76 17.85 -3.74 8.95
N ARG A 77 19.18 -3.65 9.03
CA ARG A 77 20.11 -4.28 8.08
C ARG A 77 20.64 -5.60 8.64
N ASP A 78 19.71 -6.52 8.85
CA ASP A 78 20.00 -7.87 9.33
C ASP A 78 19.26 -8.87 8.42
N PRO A 79 19.99 -9.73 7.67
CA PRO A 79 19.38 -10.73 6.80
C PRO A 79 18.51 -11.75 7.54
N HIS A 80 18.86 -12.13 8.77
CA HIS A 80 18.06 -13.06 9.57
C HIS A 80 16.72 -12.42 9.95
N PHE A 81 16.75 -11.16 10.39
CA PHE A 81 15.53 -10.40 10.66
C PHE A 81 14.68 -10.19 9.40
N ALA A 82 15.31 -9.77 8.31
CA ALA A 82 14.63 -9.52 7.04
C ALA A 82 13.96 -10.80 6.50
N HIS A 83 14.63 -11.94 6.60
CA HIS A 83 14.08 -13.25 6.23
C HIS A 83 12.90 -13.65 7.12
N ALA A 84 13.04 -13.56 8.45
CA ALA A 84 11.97 -13.88 9.38
C ALA A 84 10.71 -13.02 9.14
N LEU A 85 10.91 -11.72 8.88
CA LEU A 85 9.82 -10.79 8.56
C LEU A 85 9.18 -11.11 7.20
N ALA A 86 9.98 -11.47 6.19
CA ALA A 86 9.47 -11.89 4.89
C ALA A 86 8.59 -13.14 5.00
N GLU A 87 9.03 -14.15 5.76
CA GLU A 87 8.24 -15.36 6.02
C GLU A 87 6.94 -15.06 6.75
N HIS A 88 6.98 -14.17 7.75
CA HIS A 88 5.76 -13.74 8.44
C HIS A 88 4.77 -13.07 7.49
N VAL A 89 5.22 -12.12 6.67
CA VAL A 89 4.38 -11.45 5.66
C VAL A 89 3.84 -12.46 4.65
N ARG A 90 4.65 -13.42 4.20
CA ARG A 90 4.21 -14.49 3.27
C ARG A 90 3.15 -15.39 3.89
N GLY A 91 3.26 -15.72 5.17
CA GLY A 91 2.24 -16.46 5.90
C GLY A 91 0.90 -15.73 5.90
N GLU A 92 0.92 -14.43 6.14
CA GLU A 92 -0.29 -13.59 6.12
C GLU A 92 -0.91 -13.45 4.71
N LEU A 93 -0.09 -13.47 3.65
CA LEU A 93 -0.58 -13.43 2.27
C LEU A 93 -1.52 -14.60 1.94
N VAL A 94 -1.31 -15.78 2.55
CA VAL A 94 -2.18 -16.97 2.34
C VAL A 94 -3.62 -16.69 2.75
N HIS A 95 -3.81 -15.80 3.73
CA HIS A 95 -5.13 -15.43 4.26
C HIS A 95 -5.67 -14.12 3.66
N ALA A 96 -4.91 -13.47 2.79
CA ALA A 96 -5.29 -12.20 2.18
C ALA A 96 -6.01 -12.42 0.84
N LEU A 97 -6.95 -11.52 0.52
CA LEU A 97 -7.68 -11.57 -0.74
C LEU A 97 -6.84 -10.97 -1.87
N PRO A 98 -6.50 -11.73 -2.92
CA PRO A 98 -5.78 -11.17 -4.06
C PRO A 98 -6.67 -10.18 -4.82
N ILE A 99 -6.12 -9.02 -5.13
CA ILE A 99 -6.79 -8.00 -5.93
C ILE A 99 -6.29 -8.08 -7.37
N ASN A 100 -7.24 -8.21 -8.30
CA ASN A 100 -7.00 -8.22 -9.73
C ASN A 100 -7.95 -7.25 -10.44
N HIS A 101 -7.70 -6.96 -11.72
CA HIS A 101 -8.54 -6.05 -12.51
C HIS A 101 -10.03 -6.43 -12.51
N ALA A 102 -10.34 -7.74 -12.47
CA ALA A 102 -11.72 -8.23 -12.49
C ALA A 102 -12.50 -7.95 -11.18
N ASN A 103 -11.80 -7.95 -10.04
CA ASN A 103 -12.40 -7.73 -8.72
C ASN A 103 -12.36 -6.27 -8.27
N LEU A 104 -11.47 -5.45 -8.86
CA LEU A 104 -11.35 -4.02 -8.57
C LEU A 104 -12.60 -3.23 -9.01
N ASP A 105 -13.20 -3.65 -10.12
CA ASP A 105 -14.21 -2.88 -10.85
C ASP A 105 -15.63 -3.06 -10.34
N LYS A 106 -15.88 -4.16 -9.63
CA LYS A 106 -17.21 -4.50 -9.10
C LYS A 106 -17.61 -3.66 -7.89
N ARG A 107 -16.71 -2.82 -7.37
CA ARG A 107 -16.89 -2.15 -6.07
C ARG A 107 -16.94 -0.62 -6.16
N VAL A 108 -16.94 -0.04 -7.36
CA VAL A 108 -17.05 1.41 -7.63
C VAL A 108 -17.99 1.62 -8.80
N ALA A 109 -19.05 2.43 -8.62
CA ALA A 109 -20.02 2.68 -9.68
C ALA A 109 -19.34 3.36 -10.89
N TRP A 110 -19.66 2.92 -12.10
CA TRP A 110 -18.93 3.31 -13.32
C TRP A 110 -18.85 4.83 -13.54
N TRP A 111 -19.87 5.57 -13.10
CA TRP A 111 -20.00 7.02 -13.27
C TRP A 111 -19.14 7.86 -12.32
N ILE A 112 -18.72 7.34 -11.15
CA ILE A 112 -17.82 8.07 -10.22
C ILE A 112 -16.33 7.83 -10.49
N ARG A 113 -15.99 6.83 -11.33
CA ARG A 113 -14.61 6.43 -11.62
C ARG A 113 -13.72 7.54 -12.19
N PRO A 114 -14.15 8.37 -13.15
CA PRO A 114 -13.30 9.43 -13.68
C PRO A 114 -12.97 10.50 -12.63
N LEU A 115 -13.93 10.85 -11.76
CA LEU A 115 -13.74 11.84 -10.70
C LEU A 115 -12.76 11.36 -9.63
N VAL A 116 -12.88 10.09 -9.22
CA VAL A 116 -11.94 9.46 -8.30
C VAL A 116 -10.52 9.38 -8.89
N ALA A 117 -10.40 9.00 -10.17
CA ALA A 117 -9.10 8.94 -10.84
C ALA A 117 -8.43 10.32 -10.94
N LEU A 118 -9.21 11.37 -11.25
CA LEU A 118 -8.71 12.74 -11.26
C LEU A 118 -8.24 13.20 -9.88
N ALA A 119 -9.03 12.91 -8.83
CA ALA A 119 -8.65 13.24 -7.45
C ALA A 119 -7.37 12.50 -7.01
N ALA A 120 -7.23 11.22 -7.35
CA ALA A 120 -6.02 10.45 -7.05
C ALA A 120 -4.79 11.00 -7.79
N ARG A 121 -4.92 11.38 -9.07
CA ARG A 121 -3.83 12.01 -9.84
C ARG A 121 -3.41 13.36 -9.28
N LEU A 122 -4.38 14.20 -8.91
CA LEU A 122 -4.12 15.48 -8.24
C LEU A 122 -3.40 15.26 -6.90
N PHE A 123 -3.83 14.27 -6.12
CA PHE A 123 -3.18 13.91 -4.86
C PHE A 123 -1.72 13.46 -5.07
N ILE A 124 -1.46 12.58 -6.05
CA ILE A 124 -0.11 12.13 -6.40
C ILE A 124 0.74 13.30 -6.91
N ALA A 125 0.18 14.21 -7.71
CA ALA A 125 0.90 15.36 -8.25
C ALA A 125 1.29 16.36 -7.15
N ILE A 126 0.39 16.65 -6.22
CA ILE A 126 0.66 17.50 -5.06
C ILE A 126 1.70 16.84 -4.15
N ALA A 127 1.58 15.53 -3.91
CA ALA A 127 2.52 14.74 -3.14
C ALA A 127 3.93 14.64 -3.77
N GLY A 128 4.01 14.47 -5.09
CA GLY A 128 5.25 14.37 -5.85
C GLY A 128 5.95 15.70 -6.07
N GLY A 129 5.19 16.81 -6.08
CA GLY A 129 5.71 18.17 -6.21
C GLY A 129 6.46 18.69 -4.98
N ALA A 130 6.30 18.07 -3.81
CA ALA A 130 7.00 18.43 -2.57
C ALA A 130 8.49 18.00 -2.54
N ARG A 131 9.00 17.37 -3.61
CA ARG A 131 10.37 16.85 -3.71
C ARG A 131 11.42 17.88 -4.18
N ASN A 132 11.01 19.14 -4.40
CA ASN A 132 11.85 20.22 -4.92
C ASN A 132 12.06 21.37 -3.91
N TYR A 133 12.36 21.07 -2.65
CA TYR A 133 12.96 22.02 -1.71
C TYR A 133 14.00 21.33 -0.83
#